data_AF-A0AAU4PZD8-F1
#
_entry.id   AF-A0AAU4PZD8-F1
#
_cell.length_a   1.000
_cell.length_b   1.000
_cell.length_c   1.000
_cell.angle_alpha   90.00
_cell.angle_beta   90.00
_cell.angle_gamma   90.00
#
_symmetry.space_group_name_H-M   'P 1'
#
loop_
_entity.id
_entity.type
_entity.pdbx_description
1 polymer ?
#
loop_
_entity_poly.entity_id
_entity_poly.type
_entity_poly.pdbx_seq_one_letter_code
_entity_poly.pdbx_strand_id
1 'polypeptide(L)'
;MIEGPYFALVVLGAVWCGVSSGVFIAFSTFVMRGLGALPAAQAIAAMNAINIAALAPPFMVVFLGAAVLCAVIAVVTFVLWPEAGTVELLLGCALYLAGTFGVTVLANVPRNAALAGLSGDEESESSAAQWRTYLAEWVRWNHVRAATGAAASGLFVLALT
;
A
#
# COMPACT_ATOMS: atom_id res chain seq x y z
N MET A 1 -22.54 -14.88 13.52
CA MET A 1 -21.70 -14.08 14.44
C MET A 1 -20.24 -14.30 14.08
N ILE A 2 -19.39 -13.27 14.26
CA ILE A 2 -17.96 -13.35 13.96
C ILE A 2 -17.25 -13.95 15.18
N GLU A 3 -17.05 -15.27 15.17
CA GLU A 3 -16.52 -16.00 16.33
C GLU A 3 -15.42 -16.99 15.92
N GLY A 4 -14.68 -17.48 16.93
CA GLY A 4 -13.69 -18.54 16.77
C GLY A 4 -12.64 -18.21 15.69
N PRO A 5 -12.38 -19.11 14.72
CA PRO A 5 -11.40 -18.88 13.67
C PRO A 5 -11.68 -17.64 12.81
N TYR A 6 -12.95 -17.27 12.63
CA TYR A 6 -13.29 -16.12 11.79
C TYR A 6 -12.93 -14.80 12.47
N PHE A 7 -13.14 -14.71 13.77
CA PHE A 7 -12.66 -13.58 14.57
C PHE A 7 -11.15 -13.39 14.44
N ALA A 8 -10.37 -14.47 14.62
CA ALA A 8 -8.91 -14.42 14.48
C ALA A 8 -8.48 -13.96 13.08
N LEU A 9 -9.18 -14.41 12.03
CA LEU A 9 -8.92 -13.99 10.66
C LEU A 9 -9.13 -12.48 10.46
N VAL A 10 -10.24 -11.93 10.97
CA VAL A 10 -10.54 -10.49 10.86
C VAL A 10 -9.54 -9.64 11.65
N VAL A 11 -9.15 -10.08 12.85
CA VAL A 11 -8.09 -9.42 13.64
C VAL A 11 -6.76 -9.40 12.88
N LEU A 12 -6.36 -10.54 12.28
CA LEU A 12 -5.16 -10.58 11.45
C LEU A 12 -5.27 -9.65 10.25
N GLY A 13 -6.42 -9.61 9.59
CA GLY A 13 -6.70 -8.67 8.50
C GLY A 13 -6.55 -7.20 8.92
N ALA A 14 -7.11 -6.84 10.08
CA ALA A 14 -7.01 -5.48 10.64
C ALA A 14 -5.54 -5.09 10.89
N VAL A 15 -4.77 -5.97 11.52
CA VAL A 15 -3.35 -5.75 11.83
C VAL A 15 -2.54 -5.61 10.53
N TRP A 16 -2.69 -6.52 9.58
CA TRP A 16 -1.91 -6.50 8.34
C TRP A 16 -2.22 -5.28 7.46
N CYS A 17 -3.49 -4.86 7.40
CA CYS A 17 -3.88 -3.63 6.72
C CYS A 17 -3.28 -2.40 7.40
N GLY A 18 -3.31 -2.37 8.74
CA GLY A 18 -2.74 -1.28 9.54
C GLY A 18 -1.23 -1.16 9.39
N VAL A 19 -0.50 -2.27 9.50
CA VAL A 19 0.97 -2.29 9.30
C VAL A 19 1.33 -1.84 7.88
N SER A 20 0.64 -2.35 6.85
CA SER A 20 0.86 -1.93 5.47
C SER A 20 0.60 -0.44 5.26
N SER A 21 -0.50 0.08 5.81
CA SER A 21 -0.81 1.51 5.79
C SER A 21 0.26 2.35 6.48
N GLY A 22 0.76 1.89 7.63
CA GLY A 22 1.87 2.54 8.36
C GLY A 22 3.11 2.73 7.48
N VAL A 23 3.48 1.73 6.68
CA VAL A 23 4.59 1.86 5.71
C VAL A 23 4.28 2.95 4.68
N PHE A 24 3.08 2.98 4.12
CA PHE A 24 2.71 4.03 3.16
C PHE A 24 2.70 5.43 3.79
N ILE A 25 2.24 5.56 5.02
CA ILE A 25 2.29 6.83 5.77
C ILE A 25 3.74 7.27 5.95
N ALA A 26 4.64 6.38 6.38
CA ALA A 26 6.07 6.65 6.50
C ALA A 26 6.67 7.16 5.17
N PHE A 27 6.31 6.52 4.07
CA PHE A 27 6.78 6.92 2.74
C PHE A 27 6.33 8.33 2.35
N SER A 28 5.06 8.67 2.55
CA SER A 28 4.53 10.00 2.22
C SER A 28 5.07 11.10 3.14
N THR A 29 5.30 10.80 4.42
CA THR A 29 5.59 11.83 5.42
C THR A 29 7.06 12.19 5.50
N PHE A 30 7.95 11.20 5.54
CA PHE A 30 9.38 11.46 5.75
C PHE A 30 10.31 10.81 4.71
N VAL A 31 9.99 9.65 4.13
CA VAL A 31 10.91 9.03 3.15
C VAL A 31 10.96 9.84 1.85
N MET A 32 9.83 10.03 1.17
CA MET A 32 9.78 10.78 -0.08
C MET A 32 10.10 12.26 0.13
N ARG A 33 9.76 12.79 1.31
CA ARG A 33 10.12 14.16 1.69
C ARG A 33 11.63 14.33 1.85
N GLY A 34 12.31 13.35 2.46
CA GLY A 34 13.77 13.32 2.56
C GLY A 34 14.43 13.15 1.19
N LEU A 35 13.96 12.22 0.36
CA LEU A 35 14.46 12.04 -1.00
C LEU A 35 14.28 13.29 -1.87
N GLY A 36 13.16 13.99 -1.71
CA GLY A 36 12.90 15.25 -2.42
C GLY A 36 13.83 16.40 -2.05
N ALA A 37 14.54 16.31 -0.92
CA ALA A 37 15.54 17.30 -0.50
C ALA A 37 16.95 17.01 -1.06
N LEU A 38 17.17 15.84 -1.65
CA LEU A 38 18.45 15.47 -2.26
C LEU A 38 18.56 16.00 -3.70
N PRO A 39 19.78 16.14 -4.24
CA PRO A 39 19.99 16.29 -5.67
C PRO A 39 19.27 15.17 -6.43
N ALA A 40 18.62 15.50 -7.55
CA ALA A 40 17.77 14.57 -8.28
C ALA A 40 18.47 13.24 -8.59
N ALA A 41 19.74 13.29 -9.00
CA ALA A 41 20.50 12.09 -9.31
C ALA A 41 20.61 11.11 -8.12
N GLN A 42 20.92 11.65 -6.94
CA GLN A 42 21.01 10.86 -5.70
C GLN A 42 19.64 10.33 -5.29
N ALA A 43 18.59 11.15 -5.44
CA ALA A 43 17.23 10.78 -5.10
C ALA A 43 16.69 9.66 -6.00
N ILE A 44 16.94 9.73 -7.32
CA ILE A 44 16.59 8.69 -8.30
C ILE A 44 17.31 7.39 -7.96
N ALA A 45 18.63 7.43 -7.77
CA ALA A 45 19.43 6.25 -7.44
C ALA A 45 18.95 5.60 -6.13
N ALA A 46 18.72 6.39 -5.08
CA ALA A 46 18.22 5.90 -3.80
C ALA A 46 16.81 5.31 -3.92
N MET A 47 15.90 5.97 -4.64
CA MET A 47 14.54 5.48 -4.82
C MET A 47 14.50 4.18 -5.64
N ASN A 48 15.36 4.03 -6.67
CA ASN A 48 15.50 2.79 -7.41
C ASN A 48 16.00 1.65 -6.52
N ALA A 49 17.00 1.91 -5.67
CA ALA A 49 17.48 0.93 -4.69
C ALA A 49 16.37 0.52 -3.70
N ILE A 50 15.57 1.48 -3.21
CA ILE A 50 14.42 1.23 -2.34
C ILE A 50 13.36 0.39 -3.06
N ASN A 51 13.04 0.70 -4.33
CA ASN A 51 12.06 -0.05 -5.11
C ASN A 51 12.47 -1.51 -5.32
N ILE A 52 13.76 -1.78 -5.53
CA ILE A 52 14.30 -3.14 -5.62
C ILE A 52 14.19 -3.84 -4.25
N ALA A 53 14.59 -3.18 -3.17
CA ALA A 53 14.52 -3.73 -1.82
C ALA A 53 13.08 -4.01 -1.37
N ALA A 54 12.10 -3.23 -1.83
CA ALA A 54 10.68 -3.45 -1.54
C ALA A 54 10.15 -4.79 -2.09
N LEU A 55 10.80 -5.38 -3.10
CA LEU A 55 10.44 -6.70 -3.60
C LEU A 55 10.98 -7.85 -2.72
N ALA A 56 11.77 -7.54 -1.69
CA ALA A 56 12.29 -8.55 -0.79
C ALA A 56 11.17 -9.21 0.04
N PRO A 57 11.34 -10.49 0.44
CA PRO A 57 10.32 -11.25 1.14
C PRO A 57 9.68 -10.57 2.37
N PRO A 58 10.41 -9.84 3.24
CA PRO A 58 9.83 -9.25 4.44
C PRO A 58 8.68 -8.29 4.15
N PHE A 59 8.86 -7.35 3.20
CA PHE A 59 7.78 -6.42 2.84
C PHE A 59 6.69 -7.10 2.03
N MET A 60 7.06 -8.03 1.13
CA MET A 60 6.08 -8.76 0.33
C MET A 60 5.14 -9.61 1.20
N VAL A 61 5.62 -10.22 2.28
CA VAL A 61 4.77 -10.95 3.25
C VAL A 61 3.74 -10.03 3.91
N VAL A 62 4.15 -8.81 4.27
CA VAL A 62 3.22 -7.82 4.85
C VAL A 62 2.22 -7.34 3.79
N PHE A 63 2.70 -6.91 2.64
CA PHE A 63 1.85 -6.29 1.62
C PHE A 63 0.90 -7.30 0.94
N LEU A 64 1.42 -8.43 0.45
CA LEU A 64 0.59 -9.48 -0.17
C LEU A 64 -0.21 -10.25 0.88
N GLY A 65 0.35 -10.46 2.08
CA GLY A 65 -0.40 -11.13 3.15
C GLY A 65 -1.70 -10.41 3.48
N ALA A 66 -1.68 -9.07 3.49
CA ALA A 66 -2.87 -8.27 3.73
C ALA A 66 -3.89 -8.41 2.58
N ALA A 67 -3.43 -8.45 1.32
CA ALA A 67 -4.29 -8.67 0.17
C ALA A 67 -4.94 -10.06 0.21
N VAL A 68 -4.17 -11.11 0.51
CA VAL A 68 -4.67 -12.48 0.66
C VAL A 68 -5.67 -12.57 1.81
N LEU A 69 -5.36 -11.99 2.97
CA LEU A 69 -6.29 -11.94 4.11
C LEU A 69 -7.60 -11.25 3.73
N CYS A 70 -7.54 -10.10 3.05
CA CYS A 70 -8.75 -9.41 2.58
C CYS A 70 -9.55 -10.27 1.59
N ALA A 71 -8.90 -10.96 0.65
CA ALA A 71 -9.58 -11.84 -0.28
C ALA A 71 -10.28 -13.00 0.43
N VAL A 72 -9.60 -13.64 1.39
CA VAL A 72 -10.18 -14.74 2.19
C VAL A 72 -11.33 -14.23 3.06
N ILE A 73 -11.17 -13.09 3.75
CA ILE A 73 -12.23 -12.47 4.54
C ILE A 73 -13.44 -12.17 3.67
N ALA A 74 -13.26 -11.59 2.49
CA ALA A 74 -14.37 -11.32 1.57
C ALA A 74 -15.12 -12.60 1.20
N VAL A 75 -14.41 -13.65 0.78
CA VAL A 75 -15.01 -14.96 0.43
C VAL A 75 -15.76 -15.55 1.62
N VAL A 76 -15.15 -15.59 2.80
CA VAL A 76 -15.78 -16.11 4.02
C VAL A 76 -17.00 -15.28 4.41
N THR A 77 -16.94 -13.96 4.28
CA THR A 77 -18.08 -13.05 4.54
C THR A 77 -19.24 -13.36 3.59
N PHE A 78 -18.96 -13.57 2.30
CA PHE A 78 -19.99 -13.91 1.32
C PHE A 78 -20.65 -15.27 1.57
N VAL A 79 -19.89 -16.25 2.08
CA VAL A 79 -20.40 -17.60 2.38
C VAL A 79 -21.18 -17.63 3.68
N LEU A 80 -20.66 -17.04 4.76
CA LEU A 80 -21.27 -17.10 6.09
C LEU A 80 -22.36 -16.05 6.29
N TRP A 81 -22.25 -14.91 5.61
CA TRP A 81 -23.17 -13.78 5.66
C TRP A 81 -23.61 -13.39 7.08
N PRO A 82 -22.66 -12.93 7.94
CA PRO A 82 -22.98 -12.60 9.33
C PRO A 82 -24.01 -11.46 9.43
N GLU A 83 -24.94 -11.58 10.38
CA GLU A 83 -26.03 -10.59 10.58
C GLU A 83 -25.50 -9.17 10.91
N ALA A 84 -24.33 -9.08 11.53
CA ALA A 84 -23.64 -7.83 11.85
C ALA A 84 -22.22 -7.81 11.26
N GLY A 85 -21.71 -6.63 10.92
CA GLY A 85 -20.34 -6.43 10.42
C GLY A 85 -20.13 -6.73 8.93
N THR A 86 -21.12 -7.29 8.22
CA THR A 86 -20.97 -7.69 6.79
C THR A 86 -20.58 -6.52 5.90
N VAL A 87 -21.19 -5.34 6.09
CA VAL A 87 -20.90 -4.17 5.25
C VAL A 87 -19.48 -3.67 5.50
N GLU A 88 -19.08 -3.57 6.77
CA GLU A 88 -17.76 -3.14 7.20
C GLU A 88 -16.67 -4.08 6.66
N LEU A 89 -16.88 -5.39 6.77
CA LEU A 89 -15.97 -6.41 6.27
C LEU A 89 -15.78 -6.30 4.75
N LEU A 90 -16.88 -6.28 3.99
CA LEU A 90 -16.81 -6.23 2.53
C LEU A 90 -16.23 -4.90 2.03
N LEU A 91 -16.61 -3.78 2.66
CA LEU A 91 -16.07 -2.47 2.33
C LEU A 91 -14.58 -2.38 2.68
N GLY A 92 -14.16 -2.89 3.84
CA GLY A 92 -12.75 -2.95 4.23
C GLY A 92 -11.92 -3.77 3.25
N CYS A 93 -12.43 -4.94 2.83
CA CYS A 93 -11.79 -5.76 1.80
C CYS A 93 -11.68 -5.00 0.47
N ALA A 94 -12.76 -4.37 0.02
CA ALA A 94 -12.77 -3.60 -1.24
C ALA A 94 -11.77 -2.43 -1.20
N LEU A 95 -11.71 -1.69 -0.09
CA LEU A 95 -10.76 -0.58 0.07
C LEU A 95 -9.32 -1.06 0.02
N TYR A 96 -8.96 -2.15 0.70
CA TYR A 96 -7.59 -2.65 0.63
C TYR A 96 -7.27 -3.21 -0.76
N LEU A 97 -8.12 -4.07 -1.31
CA LEU A 97 -7.86 -4.74 -2.58
C LEU A 97 -7.82 -3.76 -3.76
N ALA A 98 -8.75 -2.82 -3.85
CA ALA A 98 -8.76 -1.85 -4.95
C ALA A 98 -7.88 -0.62 -4.64
N GLY A 99 -8.05 -0.03 -3.46
CA GLY A 99 -7.43 1.24 -3.08
C GLY A 99 -5.96 1.14 -2.68
N THR A 100 -5.54 0.02 -2.10
CA THR A 100 -4.16 -0.17 -1.67
C THR A 100 -3.39 -1.06 -2.64
N PHE A 101 -3.86 -2.30 -2.83
CA PHE A 101 -3.21 -3.26 -3.71
C PHE A 101 -3.36 -2.88 -5.18
N GLY A 102 -4.59 -2.61 -5.64
CA GLY A 102 -4.87 -2.20 -7.01
C GLY A 102 -4.14 -0.92 -7.42
N VAL A 103 -4.18 0.14 -6.59
CA VAL A 103 -3.40 1.37 -6.83
C VAL A 103 -1.90 1.10 -6.89
N THR A 104 -1.37 0.19 -6.08
CA THR A 104 0.04 -0.18 -6.16
C THR A 104 0.39 -0.74 -7.55
N VAL A 105 -0.38 -1.72 -8.02
CA VAL A 105 -0.14 -2.39 -9.31
C VAL A 105 -0.37 -1.45 -10.49
N LEU A 106 -1.41 -0.62 -10.45
CA LEU A 106 -1.85 0.18 -11.60
C LEU A 106 -1.24 1.58 -11.63
N ALA A 107 -0.80 2.14 -10.49
CA ALA A 107 -0.30 3.50 -10.42
C ALA A 107 1.16 3.57 -9.95
N ASN A 108 1.53 2.93 -8.85
CA ASN A 108 2.88 3.06 -8.28
C ASN A 108 3.91 2.21 -9.03
N VAL A 109 3.62 0.95 -9.34
CA VAL A 109 4.54 0.05 -10.06
C VAL A 109 4.95 0.59 -11.44
N PRO A 110 4.01 1.07 -12.30
CA PRO A 110 4.40 1.65 -13.58
C PRO A 110 5.29 2.89 -13.44
N ARG A 111 5.05 3.72 -12.42
CA ARG A 111 5.90 4.89 -12.14
C ARG A 111 7.28 4.49 -11.68
N ASN A 112 7.38 3.46 -10.83
CA ASN A 112 8.65 2.91 -10.38
C ASN A 112 9.46 2.36 -11.57
N ALA A 113 8.79 1.68 -12.51
CA ALA A 113 9.42 1.17 -13.72
C ALA A 113 9.90 2.31 -14.65
N ALA A 114 9.11 3.37 -14.81
CA ALA A 114 9.51 4.55 -15.58
C ALA A 114 10.72 5.25 -14.95
N LEU A 115 10.76 5.38 -13.62
CA LEU A 115 11.91 5.93 -12.89
C LEU A 115 13.17 5.07 -13.07
N ALA A 116 13.03 3.74 -13.04
CA ALA A 116 14.14 2.82 -13.27
C ALA A 116 14.75 2.98 -14.67
N GLY A 117 13.95 3.38 -15.66
CA GLY A 117 14.40 3.68 -17.02
C GLY A 117 15.31 4.91 -17.16
N LEU A 118 15.42 5.74 -16.11
CA LEU A 118 16.34 6.89 -16.07
C LEU A 118 17.75 6.54 -15.59
N SER A 119 17.98 5.28 -15.22
CA SER A 119 19.28 4.84 -14.70
C SER A 119 20.39 5.04 -15.73
N GLY A 120 21.49 5.68 -15.35
CA GLY A 120 22.62 6.02 -16.23
C GLY A 120 22.55 7.38 -16.92
N ASP A 121 21.47 8.14 -16.75
CA ASP A 121 21.34 9.54 -17.20
C ASP A 121 20.87 10.45 -16.05
N GLU A 122 21.25 10.11 -14.82
CA GLU A 122 20.69 10.77 -13.62
C GLU A 122 21.09 12.23 -13.48
N GLU A 123 22.23 12.63 -14.07
CA GLU A 123 22.76 14.00 -14.00
C GLU A 123 22.11 14.97 -15.00
N SER A 124 21.30 14.48 -15.94
CA SER A 124 20.68 15.33 -16.95
C SER A 124 19.57 16.23 -16.35
N GLU A 125 19.44 17.45 -16.88
CA GLU A 125 18.35 18.35 -16.50
C GLU A 125 16.96 17.75 -16.78
N SER A 126 16.87 16.91 -17.81
CA SER A 126 15.68 16.13 -18.15
C SER A 126 15.29 15.18 -17.02
N SER A 127 16.26 14.41 -16.49
CA SER A 127 16.04 13.50 -15.36
C SER A 127 15.62 14.24 -14.09
N ALA A 128 16.17 15.44 -13.84
CA ALA A 128 15.76 16.27 -12.72
C ALA A 128 14.29 16.75 -12.83
N ALA A 129 13.82 17.09 -14.04
CA ALA A 129 12.42 17.43 -14.27
C ALA A 129 11.49 16.23 -14.09
N GLN A 130 11.88 15.06 -14.63
CA GLN A 130 11.12 13.82 -14.49
C GLN A 130 11.04 13.36 -13.03
N TRP A 131 12.10 13.53 -12.25
CA TRP A 131 12.09 13.26 -10.80
C TRP A 131 11.03 14.08 -10.06
N ARG A 132 10.92 15.39 -10.33
CA ARG A 132 9.92 16.24 -9.68
C ARG A 132 8.49 15.77 -9.98
N THR A 133 8.22 15.42 -11.23
CA THR A 133 6.92 14.88 -11.65
C THR A 133 6.65 13.53 -10.98
N TYR A 134 7.62 12.62 -11.02
CA TYR A 134 7.54 11.32 -10.36
C TYR A 134 7.23 11.48 -8.86
N LEU A 135 7.98 12.33 -8.15
CA LEU A 135 7.84 12.55 -6.71
C LEU A 135 6.42 13.01 -6.36
N ALA A 136 5.91 14.03 -7.04
CA ALA A 136 4.58 14.57 -6.78
C ALA A 136 3.47 13.54 -7.06
N GLU A 137 3.54 12.86 -8.20
CA GLU A 137 2.52 11.88 -8.57
C GLU A 137 2.56 10.62 -7.71
N TRP A 138 3.76 10.12 -7.42
CA TRP A 138 3.96 8.93 -6.63
C TRP A 138 3.43 9.15 -5.21
N VAL A 139 3.73 10.30 -4.59
CA VAL A 139 3.23 10.65 -3.25
C VAL A 139 1.71 10.79 -3.25
N ARG A 140 1.11 11.42 -4.27
CA ARG A 140 -0.35 11.52 -4.41
C ARG A 140 -1.02 10.15 -4.40
N TRP A 141 -0.52 9.21 -5.21
CA TRP A 141 -1.07 7.85 -5.23
C TRP A 141 -0.75 7.07 -3.96
N ASN A 142 0.40 7.31 -3.34
CA ASN A 142 0.75 6.70 -2.07
C ASN A 142 -0.17 7.14 -0.92
N HIS A 143 -0.66 8.38 -0.93
CA HIS A 143 -1.68 8.83 0.02
C HIS A 143 -3.00 8.05 -0.11
N VAL A 144 -3.40 7.71 -1.34
CA VAL A 144 -4.58 6.87 -1.56
C VAL A 144 -4.37 5.52 -0.88
N ARG A 145 -3.23 4.85 -1.13
CA ARG A 145 -2.89 3.56 -0.50
C ARG A 145 -2.89 3.61 1.02
N ALA A 146 -2.29 4.68 1.57
CA ALA A 146 -2.25 4.89 3.01
C ALA A 146 -3.67 5.02 3.58
N ALA A 147 -4.48 5.90 3.01
CA ALA A 147 -5.83 6.18 3.47
C ALA A 147 -6.74 4.95 3.36
N THR A 148 -6.74 4.25 2.23
CA THR A 148 -7.58 3.07 2.02
C THR A 148 -7.13 1.90 2.87
N GLY A 149 -5.83 1.72 3.10
CA GLY A 149 -5.32 0.70 4.02
C GLY A 149 -5.68 0.97 5.48
N ALA A 150 -5.61 2.24 5.92
CA ALA A 150 -6.01 2.64 7.26
C ALA A 150 -7.53 2.49 7.46
N ALA A 151 -8.33 2.91 6.48
CA ALA A 151 -9.77 2.76 6.50
C ALA A 151 -10.19 1.28 6.53
N ALA A 152 -9.53 0.42 5.74
CA ALA A 152 -9.76 -1.03 5.79
C ALA A 152 -9.47 -1.62 7.18
N SER A 153 -8.35 -1.24 7.79
CA SER A 153 -8.00 -1.64 9.15
C SER A 153 -9.07 -1.19 10.17
N GLY A 154 -9.50 0.07 10.09
CA GLY A 154 -10.54 0.61 10.96
C GLY A 154 -11.90 -0.09 10.79
N LEU A 155 -12.31 -0.37 9.56
CA LEU A 155 -13.55 -1.09 9.28
C LEU A 155 -13.52 -2.53 9.82
N PHE A 156 -12.39 -3.23 9.72
CA PHE A 156 -12.25 -4.54 10.35
C PHE A 156 -12.34 -4.49 11.87
N VAL A 157 -11.84 -3.43 12.51
CA VAL A 157 -12.03 -3.23 13.95
C VAL A 157 -13.50 -2.96 14.28
N LEU A 158 -14.18 -2.10 13.51
CA LEU A 158 -15.61 -1.80 13.70
C LEU A 158 -16.51 -3.02 13.47
N ALA A 159 -16.15 -3.91 12.54
CA ALA A 159 -16.88 -5.14 12.32
C ALA A 159 -16.89 -6.09 13.53
N LEU A 160 -15.92 -5.94 14.44
CA LEU A 160 -15.74 -6.79 15.62
C LEU A 160 -16.40 -6.24 16.89
N THR A 161 -17.03 -5.06 16.83
CA THR A 161 -17.76 -4.44 17.94
C THR A 161 -19.25 -4.69 17.84
#